data_AF-A0AAI8MI74-F1
#
_entry.id   AF-A0AAI8MI74-F1
#
_cell.length_a   1.000
_cell.length_b   1.000
_cell.length_c   1.000
_cell.angle_alpha   90.00
_cell.angle_beta   90.00
_cell.angle_gamma   90.00
#
_symmetry.space_group_name_H-M   'P 1'
#
loop_
_entity.id
_entity.type
_entity.pdbx_description
1 polymer ?
#
loop_
_entity_poly.entity_id
_entity_poly.type
_entity_poly.pdbx_seq_one_letter_code
_entity_poly.pdbx_strand_id
1 'polypeptide(L)'
;MATEKQIRANRENAKRSTGPKSLAGRIKSSRNALRHGLSSLTTDSDPVGAQTYGLAQLLTPLGASQIHRLAALEMAQAQSQLLRVAAVRKDLLAKLDLESLSLEQVKRLAALERYESRANSQRRRAIGRLRDGTDR
;
A
#
# COMPACT_ATOMS: atom_id res chain seq x y z
N MET A 1 -8.76 1.54 -23.02
CA MET A 1 -7.59 2.02 -23.79
C MET A 1 -7.25 3.43 -23.33
N ALA A 2 -5.97 3.81 -23.26
CA ALA A 2 -5.59 5.16 -22.84
C ALA A 2 -5.87 6.17 -23.96
N THR A 3 -6.41 7.34 -23.63
CA THR A 3 -6.69 8.41 -24.59
C THR A 3 -5.39 9.08 -25.07
N GLU A 4 -5.41 9.74 -26.21
CA GLU A 4 -4.22 10.46 -26.73
C GLU A 4 -3.66 11.49 -25.74
N LYS A 5 -4.56 12.16 -24.99
CA LYS A 5 -4.20 13.07 -23.90
C LYS A 5 -3.44 12.34 -22.78
N GLN A 6 -3.87 11.14 -22.40
CA GLN A 6 -3.19 10.30 -21.43
C GLN A 6 -1.85 9.79 -21.96
N ILE A 7 -1.76 9.40 -23.24
CA ILE A 7 -0.52 8.94 -23.87
C ILE A 7 0.53 10.07 -23.90
N ARG A 8 0.14 11.28 -24.29
CA ARG A 8 1.03 12.45 -24.29
C ARG A 8 1.50 12.80 -22.87
N ALA A 9 0.61 12.80 -21.89
CA ALA A 9 0.96 13.03 -20.49
C ALA A 9 1.93 11.95 -19.96
N ASN A 10 1.70 10.68 -20.28
CA ASN A 10 2.59 9.59 -19.90
C ASN A 10 3.99 9.73 -20.51
N ARG A 11 4.10 10.17 -21.77
CA ARG A 11 5.40 10.44 -22.42
C ARG A 11 6.15 11.58 -21.75
N GLU A 12 5.48 12.69 -21.44
CA GLU A 12 6.11 13.82 -20.76
C GLU A 12 6.52 13.47 -19.31
N ASN A 13 5.68 12.70 -18.60
CA ASN A 13 6.02 12.20 -17.27
C ASN A 13 7.19 11.20 -17.30
N ALA A 14 7.27 10.37 -18.35
CA ALA A 14 8.39 9.44 -18.53
C ALA A 14 9.73 10.16 -18.75
N LYS A 15 9.74 11.29 -19.48
CA LYS A 15 10.94 12.14 -19.63
C LYS A 15 11.43 12.70 -18.30
N ARG A 16 10.51 12.99 -17.37
CA ARG A 16 10.82 13.48 -16.01
C ARG A 16 11.10 12.38 -14.99
N SER A 17 10.93 11.11 -15.37
CA SER A 17 11.15 9.98 -14.47
C SER A 17 12.65 9.79 -14.20
N THR A 18 13.06 10.07 -12.97
CA THR A 18 14.42 9.84 -12.45
C THR A 18 14.60 8.45 -11.86
N GLY A 19 13.63 7.55 -12.09
CA GLY A 19 13.69 6.18 -11.60
C GLY A 19 14.89 5.40 -12.16
N PRO A 20 15.32 4.33 -11.48
CA PRO A 20 16.51 3.58 -11.89
C PRO A 20 16.34 2.90 -13.26
N LYS A 21 17.20 3.29 -14.20
CA LYS A 21 17.25 2.70 -15.56
C LYS A 21 18.10 1.43 -15.63
N SER A 22 19.01 1.23 -14.68
CA SER A 22 19.89 0.06 -14.61
C SER A 22 19.31 -1.05 -13.73
N LEU A 23 19.71 -2.29 -14.00
CA LEU A 23 19.30 -3.47 -13.24
C LEU A 23 19.75 -3.39 -11.77
N ALA A 24 20.99 -2.93 -11.53
CA ALA A 24 21.49 -2.63 -10.18
C ALA A 24 20.70 -1.53 -9.47
N GLY A 25 20.33 -0.46 -10.18
CA GLY A 25 19.49 0.61 -9.63
C GLY A 25 18.09 0.11 -9.28
N ARG A 26 17.51 -0.78 -10.10
CA ARG A 26 16.22 -1.42 -9.83
C ARG A 26 16.28 -2.32 -8.60
N ILE A 27 17.35 -3.10 -8.44
CA ILE A 27 17.57 -3.94 -7.24
C ILE A 27 17.73 -3.06 -5.98
N LYS A 28 18.45 -1.94 -6.08
CA LYS A 28 18.61 -1.02 -4.95
C LYS A 28 17.28 -0.36 -4.57
N SER A 29 16.50 0.07 -5.56
CA SER A 29 15.19 0.68 -5.34
C SER A 29 14.12 -0.33 -4.91
N SER A 30 14.19 -1.60 -5.31
CA SER A 30 13.25 -2.63 -4.84
C SER A 30 13.42 -2.90 -3.33
N ARG A 31 14.65 -2.78 -2.82
CA ARG A 31 14.94 -2.83 -1.38
C ARG A 31 14.37 -1.65 -0.59
N ASN A 32 13.93 -0.55 -1.21
CA ASN A 32 13.25 0.53 -0.48
C ASN A 32 11.95 0.04 0.20
N ALA A 33 11.27 -0.94 -0.41
CA ALA A 33 10.10 -1.58 0.19
C ALA A 33 10.46 -2.40 1.44
N LEU A 34 11.63 -3.05 1.42
CA LEU A 34 12.16 -3.86 2.52
C LEU A 34 12.76 -2.99 3.65
N ARG A 35 13.39 -1.86 3.33
CA ARG A 35 14.05 -0.96 4.30
C ARG A 35 13.09 -0.34 5.30
N HIS A 36 11.88 -0.03 4.86
CA HIS A 36 10.86 0.59 5.71
C HIS A 36 9.69 -0.34 6.04
N GLY A 37 9.54 -1.49 5.36
CA GLY A 37 8.48 -2.48 5.59
C GLY A 37 7.06 -2.01 5.22
N LEU A 38 6.84 -0.69 5.12
CA LEU A 38 5.55 -0.05 4.86
C LEU A 38 4.98 -0.36 3.46
N SER A 39 5.86 -0.69 2.51
CA SER A 39 5.48 -1.09 1.14
C SER A 39 5.83 -2.55 0.83
N SER A 40 6.31 -3.33 1.82
CA SER A 40 6.64 -4.73 1.60
C SER A 40 5.37 -5.52 1.28
N LEU A 41 5.41 -6.30 0.20
CA LEU A 41 4.44 -7.38 0.00
C LEU A 41 4.47 -8.25 1.27
N THR A 42 3.30 -8.72 1.71
CA THR A 42 3.15 -9.65 2.82
C THR A 42 4.08 -10.84 2.61
N THR A 43 5.24 -10.83 3.27
CA THR A 43 6.13 -11.98 3.40
C THR A 43 5.64 -12.81 4.58
N ASP A 44 5.96 -14.10 4.60
CA ASP A 44 5.59 -15.02 5.68
C ASP A 44 6.06 -14.55 7.08
N SER A 45 7.00 -13.61 7.12
CA SER A 45 7.49 -12.94 8.33
C SER A 45 6.60 -11.80 8.87
N ASP A 46 5.49 -11.47 8.22
CA ASP A 46 4.48 -10.54 8.76
C ASP A 46 3.22 -11.32 9.22
N PRO A 47 3.10 -11.63 10.52
CA PRO A 47 1.98 -12.40 11.05
C PRO A 47 0.63 -11.71 10.84
N VAL A 48 0.61 -10.38 10.84
CA VAL A 48 -0.62 -9.58 10.68
C VAL A 48 -1.08 -9.64 9.22
N GLY A 49 -0.16 -9.50 8.28
CA GLY A 49 -0.43 -9.63 6.85
C GLY A 49 -0.90 -11.01 6.44
N ALA A 50 -0.23 -12.06 6.91
CA ALA A 50 -0.60 -13.44 6.63
C ALA A 50 -2.01 -13.78 7.16
N GLN A 51 -2.33 -13.39 8.40
CA GLN A 51 -3.65 -13.60 9.00
C GLN A 51 -4.75 -12.83 8.26
N THR A 52 -4.50 -11.56 7.92
CA THR A 52 -5.49 -10.73 7.22
C THR A 52 -5.79 -11.28 5.82
N TYR A 53 -4.77 -11.79 5.12
CA TYR A 53 -4.92 -12.41 3.80
C TYR A 53 -5.65 -13.77 3.88
N GLY A 54 -5.32 -14.59 4.87
CA GLY A 54 -6.01 -15.85 5.13
C GLY A 54 -7.49 -15.65 5.46
N LEU A 55 -7.81 -14.70 6.33
CA LEU A 55 -9.19 -14.34 6.67
C LEU A 55 -9.97 -13.84 5.44
N ALA A 56 -9.36 -13.00 4.59
CA ALA A 56 -10.04 -12.52 3.39
C ALA A 56 -10.36 -13.64 2.38
N GLN A 57 -9.46 -14.63 2.24
CA GLN A 57 -9.76 -15.81 1.43
C GLN A 57 -10.90 -16.64 2.02
N LEU A 58 -10.91 -16.86 3.33
CA LEU A 58 -11.94 -17.63 4.02
C LEU A 58 -13.32 -16.94 3.97
N LEU A 59 -13.35 -15.62 4.06
CA LEU A 59 -14.59 -14.82 4.03
C LEU A 59 -15.10 -14.57 2.62
N THR A 60 -14.35 -14.92 1.58
CA THR A 60 -14.82 -14.81 0.20
C THR A 60 -15.74 -15.99 -0.13
N PRO A 61 -16.99 -15.76 -0.55
CA PRO A 61 -17.94 -16.85 -0.82
C PRO A 61 -17.42 -17.88 -1.82
N LEU A 62 -17.73 -19.15 -1.58
CA LEU A 62 -17.52 -20.23 -2.55
C LEU A 62 -18.28 -19.91 -3.84
N GLY A 63 -17.58 -19.90 -4.97
CA GLY A 63 -18.14 -19.51 -6.28
C GLY A 63 -18.00 -18.02 -6.63
N ALA A 64 -17.38 -17.20 -5.78
CA ALA A 64 -17.09 -15.81 -6.12
C ALA A 64 -16.25 -15.68 -7.40
N SER A 65 -16.66 -14.74 -8.26
CA SER A 65 -15.94 -14.42 -9.49
C SER A 65 -14.45 -14.13 -9.22
N GLN A 66 -13.60 -14.38 -10.21
CA GLN A 66 -12.17 -14.08 -10.08
C GLN A 66 -11.93 -12.60 -9.73
N ILE A 67 -12.77 -11.69 -10.23
CA ILE A 67 -12.69 -10.26 -9.95
C ILE A 67 -12.99 -9.98 -8.46
N HIS A 68 -14.01 -10.62 -7.88
CA HIS A 68 -14.32 -10.48 -6.47
C HIS A 68 -13.22 -11.04 -5.57
N ARG A 69 -12.69 -12.23 -5.92
CA ARG A 69 -11.54 -12.80 -5.19
C ARG A 69 -10.35 -11.85 -5.21
N LEU A 70 -9.97 -11.33 -6.37
CA LEU A 70 -8.88 -10.36 -6.47
C LEU A 70 -9.15 -9.07 -5.70
N ALA A 71 -10.38 -8.56 -5.74
CA ALA A 71 -10.76 -7.36 -4.99
C ALA A 71 -10.73 -7.58 -3.46
N ALA A 72 -11.16 -8.76 -2.99
CA ALA A 72 -11.08 -9.14 -1.57
C ALA A 72 -9.61 -9.23 -1.11
N LEU A 73 -8.75 -9.81 -1.93
CA LEU A 73 -7.31 -9.87 -1.66
C LEU A 73 -6.67 -8.48 -1.62
N GLU A 74 -6.99 -7.60 -2.58
CA GLU A 74 -6.51 -6.21 -2.58
C GLU A 74 -6.98 -5.43 -1.34
N MET A 75 -8.23 -5.64 -0.91
CA MET A 75 -8.78 -5.05 0.30
C MET A 75 -8.01 -5.51 1.54
N ALA A 76 -7.74 -6.82 1.63
CA ALA A 76 -7.00 -7.42 2.74
C ALA A 76 -5.57 -6.88 2.84
N GLN A 77 -4.89 -6.77 1.70
CA GLN A 77 -3.55 -6.19 1.62
C GLN A 77 -3.55 -4.73 2.08
N ALA A 78 -4.51 -3.93 1.62
CA ALA A 78 -4.63 -2.54 2.02
C ALA A 78 -4.93 -2.41 3.53
N GLN A 79 -5.75 -3.31 4.09
CA GLN A 79 -6.04 -3.34 5.52
C GLN A 79 -4.81 -3.69 6.35
N SER A 80 -4.03 -4.69 5.93
CA SER A 80 -2.76 -5.03 6.59
C SER A 80 -1.79 -3.85 6.59
N GLN A 81 -1.66 -3.14 5.46
CA GLN A 81 -0.81 -1.93 5.38
C GLN A 81 -1.26 -0.85 6.37
N LEU A 82 -2.57 -0.60 6.50
CA LEU A 82 -3.09 0.36 7.48
C LEU A 82 -2.74 -0.05 8.92
N LEU A 83 -2.90 -1.33 9.26
CA LEU A 83 -2.54 -1.84 10.58
C LEU A 83 -1.04 -1.69 10.87
N ARG A 84 -0.17 -1.95 9.88
CA ARG A 84 1.27 -1.73 10.03
C ARG A 84 1.61 -0.26 10.25
N VAL A 85 1.02 0.65 9.46
CA VAL A 85 1.27 2.08 9.63
C VAL A 85 0.78 2.56 11.00
N ALA A 86 -0.37 2.07 11.46
CA ALA A 86 -0.89 2.37 12.79
C ALA A 86 0.04 1.87 13.91
N ALA A 87 0.58 0.65 13.79
CA ALA A 87 1.55 0.11 14.74
C ALA A 87 2.84 0.96 14.79
N VAL A 88 3.42 1.28 13.63
CA VAL A 88 4.61 2.12 13.56
C VAL A 88 4.34 3.53 14.09
N ARG A 89 3.17 4.11 13.79
CA ARG A 89 2.78 5.41 14.34
C ARG A 89 2.70 5.35 15.86
N LYS A 90 2.04 4.33 16.42
CA LYS A 90 1.96 4.13 17.88
C LYS A 90 3.35 4.05 18.50
N ASP A 91 4.26 3.26 17.92
CA ASP A 91 5.62 3.11 18.42
C ASP A 91 6.44 4.40 18.33
N LEU A 92 6.26 5.19 17.27
CA LEU A 92 6.90 6.49 17.14
C LEU A 92 6.37 7.47 18.17
N LEU A 93 5.03 7.59 18.30
CA LEU A 93 4.39 8.47 19.28
C LEU A 93 4.80 8.12 20.72
N ALA A 94 4.90 6.84 21.06
CA ALA A 94 5.34 6.38 22.38
C ALA A 94 6.80 6.77 22.71
N LYS A 95 7.62 7.07 21.70
CA LYS A 95 9.03 7.47 21.85
C LYS A 95 9.23 8.98 21.73
N LEU A 96 8.16 9.75 21.54
CA LEU A 96 8.25 11.20 21.50
C LEU A 96 8.32 11.76 22.91
N ASP A 97 9.32 12.59 23.13
CA ASP A 97 9.29 13.58 24.19
C ASP A 97 8.73 14.88 23.61
N LEU A 98 7.60 15.33 24.15
CA LEU A 98 6.90 16.54 23.69
C LEU A 98 7.68 17.82 24.04
N GLU A 99 8.55 17.78 25.05
CA GLU A 99 9.35 18.92 25.48
C GLU A 99 10.62 19.10 24.63
N SER A 100 11.05 18.04 23.93
CA SER A 100 12.28 18.04 23.10
C SER A 100 12.06 17.56 21.66
N LEU A 101 10.88 17.86 21.11
CA LEU A 101 10.45 17.35 19.82
C LEU A 101 11.31 17.88 18.66
N SER A 102 11.98 16.99 17.92
CA SER A 102 12.81 17.36 16.77
C SER A 102 12.02 17.45 15.47
N LEU A 103 12.45 18.33 14.56
CA LEU A 103 11.87 18.46 13.22
C LEU A 103 11.92 17.14 12.43
N GLU A 104 12.95 16.32 12.61
CA GLU A 104 13.05 15.00 11.96
C GLU A 104 11.99 14.02 12.47
N GLN A 105 11.64 14.04 13.76
CA GLN A 105 10.55 13.24 14.31
C GLN A 105 9.19 13.68 13.73
N VAL A 106 8.94 14.98 13.61
CA VAL A 106 7.72 15.52 12.97
C VAL A 106 7.64 15.09 11.51
N LYS A 107 8.72 15.26 10.74
CA LYS A 107 8.78 14.82 9.33
C LYS A 107 8.54 13.33 9.19
N ARG A 108 9.04 12.51 10.12
CA ARG A 108 8.86 11.05 10.10
C ARG A 108 7.41 10.66 10.36
N LEU A 109 6.72 11.34 11.28
CA LEU A 109 5.28 11.15 11.49
C LEU A 109 4.46 11.60 10.27
N ALA A 110 4.73 12.79 9.73
CA ALA A 110 4.05 13.31 8.53
C ALA A 110 4.28 12.39 7.32
N ALA A 111 5.47 11.77 7.22
CA ALA A 111 5.76 10.82 6.16
C ALA A 111 4.84 9.58 6.19
N LEU A 112 4.31 9.19 7.35
CA LEU A 112 3.37 8.07 7.48
C LEU A 112 2.01 8.37 6.84
N GLU A 113 1.55 9.62 6.85
CA GLU A 113 0.25 10.01 6.28
C GLU A 113 0.13 9.67 4.78
N ARG A 114 1.26 9.73 4.05
CA ARG A 114 1.31 9.32 2.64
C ARG A 114 1.01 7.83 2.45
N TYR A 115 1.51 6.99 3.35
CA TYR A 115 1.25 5.55 3.30
C TYR A 115 -0.19 5.24 3.67
N GLU A 116 -0.76 5.93 4.67
CA GLU A 116 -2.17 5.77 5.04
C GLU A 116 -3.11 6.23 3.95
N SER A 117 -2.86 7.39 3.36
CA SER A 117 -3.68 7.93 2.28
C SER A 117 -3.70 6.98 1.08
N ARG A 118 -2.54 6.40 0.74
CA ARG A 118 -2.42 5.40 -0.32
C ARG A 118 -3.20 4.12 0.02
N ALA A 119 -2.99 3.55 1.20
CA ALA A 119 -3.66 2.31 1.61
C ALA A 119 -5.18 2.50 1.74
N ASN A 120 -5.65 3.64 2.26
CA ASN A 120 -7.07 3.99 2.28
C ASN A 120 -7.66 4.12 0.88
N SER A 121 -6.92 4.75 -0.05
CA SER A 121 -7.36 4.86 -1.44
C SER A 121 -7.45 3.49 -2.12
N GLN A 122 -6.47 2.61 -1.89
CA GLN A 122 -6.49 1.24 -2.40
C GLN A 122 -7.68 0.45 -1.84
N ARG A 123 -7.90 0.52 -0.52
CA ARG A 123 -9.04 -0.14 0.16
C ARG A 123 -10.38 0.34 -0.38
N ARG A 124 -10.57 1.66 -0.54
CA ARG A 124 -11.80 2.23 -1.11
C ARG A 124 -12.08 1.72 -2.53
N ARG A 125 -11.05 1.66 -3.39
CA ARG A 125 -11.19 1.12 -4.75
C ARG A 125 -11.52 -0.36 -4.77
N ALA A 126 -10.91 -1.14 -3.88
CA ALA A 126 -11.20 -2.57 -3.74
C ALA A 126 -12.64 -2.81 -3.28
N ILE A 127 -13.13 -2.04 -2.29
CA ILE A 127 -14.52 -2.07 -1.84
C ILE A 127 -15.49 -1.70 -2.97
N GLY A 128 -15.17 -0.70 -3.79
CA GLY A 128 -15.96 -0.37 -4.97
C GLY A 128 -16.13 -1.57 -5.91
N ARG A 129 -15.02 -2.24 -6.25
CA ARG A 129 -15.05 -3.44 -7.11
C ARG A 129 -15.79 -4.63 -6.49
N LEU A 130 -15.82 -4.75 -5.17
CA LEU A 130 -16.63 -5.75 -4.46
C LEU A 130 -18.14 -5.45 -4.54
N ARG A 131 -18.52 -4.18 -4.62
CA ARG A 131 -19.92 -3.72 -4.73
C ARG A 131 -20.42 -3.69 -6.17
N ASP A 132 -19.56 -3.36 -7.12
CA ASP A 132 -19.97 -3.20 -8.52
C ASP A 132 -20.17 -4.56 -9.23
N GLY A 133 -19.68 -5.66 -8.65
CA GLY A 133 -19.87 -7.00 -9.21
C GLY A 133 -21.06 -7.78 -8.63
N THR A 134 -21.82 -7.22 -7.69
CA THR A 134 -23.05 -7.86 -7.16
C THR A 134 -24.29 -7.70 -8.05
N ASP A 135 -24.19 -6.97 -9.17
CA ASP A 135 -25.33 -6.67 -10.07
C ASP A 135 -25.30 -7.38 -11.44
N ARG A 136 -24.69 -8.56 -11.56
CA ARG A 136 -24.82 -9.38 -12.79
C ARG A 136 -24.96 -10.87 -12.53
#